data_AF-A0A835CQZ6-F1
#
_entry.id   AF-A0A835CQZ6-F1
#
_cell.length_a   1.000
_cell.length_b   1.000
_cell.length_c   1.000
_cell.angle_alpha   90.00
_cell.angle_beta   90.00
_cell.angle_gamma   90.00
#
_symmetry.space_group_name_H-M   'P 1'
#
loop_
_entity.id
_entity.type
_entity.pdbx_description
1 polymer ?
#
loop_
_entity_poly.entity_id
_entity_poly.type
_entity_poly.pdbx_seq_one_letter_code
_entity_poly.pdbx_strand_id
1 'polypeptide(L)'
;MSGRLGAIAIPKNRFNEVIEHLRFNFFADEPLNNGVGLCKKGEAHLELENHCMYTLKQGYSRMLVTDDGVIAGLALNGISKNCEREEIVRRLSALDDEKFKIIFGLLYQVNDKIDLYDKYHTDELFECRILSVDEEFRGQGLANILIADTINIAKHAGFKVFIIIKLHCPA
;
A
#
# COMPACT_ATOMS: atom_id res chain seq x y z
N MET A 1 -28.77 6.53 3.30
CA MET A 1 -28.21 7.06 4.56
C MET A 1 -26.70 7.04 4.40
N SER A 2 -26.06 8.19 4.22
CA SER A 2 -24.60 8.25 4.10
C SER A 2 -24.06 8.87 5.37
N GLY A 3 -23.78 8.02 6.37
CA GLY A 3 -22.91 8.41 7.47
C GLY A 3 -21.56 8.81 6.89
N ARG A 4 -20.91 9.84 7.44
CA ARG A 4 -19.55 10.19 7.00
C ARG A 4 -18.63 9.04 7.37
N LEU A 5 -18.21 8.27 6.37
CA LEU A 5 -17.16 7.27 6.49
C LEU A 5 -15.86 7.98 6.88
N GLY A 6 -15.43 7.77 8.13
CA GLY A 6 -14.14 8.24 8.65
C GLY A 6 -13.09 7.15 8.52
N ALA A 7 -11.89 7.50 8.07
CA ALA A 7 -10.78 6.55 8.04
C ALA A 7 -10.29 6.26 9.46
N ILE A 8 -10.10 4.98 9.77
CA ILE A 8 -9.63 4.49 11.08
C ILE A 8 -8.40 3.61 10.93
N ALA A 9 -7.63 3.46 12.01
CA ALA A 9 -6.47 2.56 12.03
C ALA A 9 -6.94 1.12 11.85
N ILE A 10 -6.19 0.33 11.09
CA ILE A 10 -6.50 -1.09 10.91
C ILE A 10 -6.07 -1.86 12.18
N PRO A 11 -7.02 -2.43 12.95
CA PRO A 11 -6.67 -3.23 14.11
C PRO A 11 -6.13 -4.60 13.68
N LYS A 12 -5.22 -5.17 14.49
CA LYS A 12 -4.51 -6.43 14.15
C LYS A 12 -5.44 -7.60 13.86
N ASN A 13 -6.60 -7.67 14.52
CA ASN A 13 -7.57 -8.74 14.31
C ASN A 13 -8.26 -8.69 12.93
N ARG A 14 -8.14 -7.58 12.19
CA ARG A 14 -8.70 -7.42 10.84
C ARG A 14 -7.68 -7.55 9.72
N PHE A 15 -6.41 -7.88 10.03
CA PHE A 15 -5.38 -7.97 9.00
C PHE A 15 -5.72 -9.00 7.91
N ASN A 16 -6.33 -10.13 8.26
CA ASN A 16 -6.71 -11.14 7.28
C ASN A 16 -7.83 -10.64 6.34
N GLU A 17 -8.82 -9.90 6.86
CA GLU A 17 -9.89 -9.28 6.05
C GLU A 17 -9.31 -8.26 5.07
N VAL A 18 -8.28 -7.52 5.49
CA VAL A 18 -7.58 -6.57 4.61
C VAL A 18 -6.84 -7.29 3.49
N ILE A 19 -6.16 -8.40 3.78
CA ILE A 19 -5.51 -9.20 2.74
C ILE A 19 -6.54 -9.77 1.76
N GLU A 20 -7.67 -10.28 2.27
CA GLU A 20 -8.76 -10.78 1.45
C GLU A 20 -9.32 -9.68 0.53
N HIS A 21 -9.61 -8.49 1.07
CA HIS A 21 -10.01 -7.33 0.28
C HIS A 21 -9.04 -7.06 -0.86
N LEU A 22 -7.72 -7.07 -0.59
CA LEU A 22 -6.72 -6.80 -1.61
C LEU A 22 -6.67 -7.86 -2.71
N ARG A 23 -6.92 -9.13 -2.40
CA ARG A 23 -7.03 -10.20 -3.42
C ARG A 23 -8.17 -9.95 -4.40
N PHE A 24 -9.30 -9.41 -3.92
CA PHE A 24 -10.48 -9.18 -4.75
C PHE A 24 -10.51 -7.80 -5.43
N ASN A 25 -9.94 -6.78 -4.80
CA ASN A 25 -10.11 -5.38 -5.23
C ASN A 25 -8.81 -4.69 -5.70
N PHE A 26 -7.66 -5.38 -5.66
CA PHE A 26 -6.38 -4.73 -5.98
C PHE A 26 -5.37 -5.61 -6.73
N PHE A 27 -5.00 -6.78 -6.19
CA PHE A 27 -3.80 -7.48 -6.66
C PHE A 27 -3.81 -7.81 -8.16
N ALA A 28 -4.92 -8.33 -8.68
CA ALA A 28 -5.03 -8.71 -10.08
C ALA A 28 -5.20 -7.52 -11.04
N ASP A 29 -5.76 -6.41 -10.56
CA ASP A 29 -6.09 -5.23 -11.39
C ASP A 29 -5.00 -4.15 -11.33
N GLU A 30 -4.05 -4.28 -10.41
CA GLU A 30 -2.89 -3.39 -10.33
C GLU A 30 -2.06 -3.50 -11.63
N PRO A 31 -1.73 -2.37 -12.29
CA PRO A 31 -1.12 -2.38 -13.61
C PRO A 31 0.16 -3.22 -13.77
N LEU A 32 1.08 -3.20 -12.80
CA LEU A 32 2.33 -3.96 -12.89
C LEU A 32 2.08 -5.46 -12.68
N ASN A 33 1.25 -5.82 -11.71
CA ASN A 33 0.83 -7.19 -11.44
C ASN A 33 0.10 -7.78 -12.65
N ASN A 34 -0.86 -7.06 -13.21
CA ASN A 34 -1.60 -7.48 -14.41
C ASN A 34 -0.67 -7.59 -15.62
N GLY A 35 0.23 -6.62 -15.81
CA GLY A 35 1.16 -6.58 -16.93
C GLY A 35 2.09 -7.80 -17.04
N VAL A 36 2.42 -8.44 -15.91
CA VAL A 36 3.22 -9.69 -15.89
C VAL A 36 2.36 -10.94 -15.61
N GLY A 37 1.04 -10.78 -15.46
CA GLY A 37 0.12 -11.84 -15.08
C GLY A 37 0.51 -12.50 -13.75
N LEU A 38 0.73 -11.69 -12.71
CA LEU A 38 1.25 -12.12 -11.41
C LEU A 38 0.27 -13.04 -10.67
N CYS A 39 -1.01 -12.66 -10.60
CA CYS A 39 -2.08 -13.43 -9.94
C CYS A 39 -3.44 -13.13 -10.59
N LYS A 40 -4.46 -13.95 -10.30
CA LYS A 40 -5.85 -13.67 -10.69
C LYS A 40 -6.69 -13.15 -9.51
N LYS A 41 -7.83 -12.52 -9.81
CA LYS A 41 -8.76 -11.99 -8.79
C LYS A 41 -9.14 -13.09 -7.81
N GLY A 42 -8.96 -12.82 -6.52
CA GLY A 42 -9.24 -13.75 -5.42
C GLY A 42 -8.14 -14.79 -5.14
N GLU A 43 -7.16 -14.96 -6.03
CA GLU A 43 -6.05 -15.90 -5.78
C GLU A 43 -5.06 -15.32 -4.76
N ALA A 44 -4.54 -16.20 -3.92
CA ALA A 44 -3.49 -15.85 -2.98
C ALA A 44 -2.14 -15.71 -3.71
N HIS A 45 -1.30 -14.79 -3.22
CA HIS A 45 0.06 -14.64 -3.72
C HIS A 45 1.02 -14.37 -2.57
N LEU A 46 1.87 -15.36 -2.26
CA LEU A 46 2.67 -15.38 -1.04
C LEU A 46 3.50 -14.10 -0.83
N GLU A 47 4.30 -13.70 -1.83
CA GLU A 47 5.20 -12.55 -1.68
C GLU A 47 4.46 -11.20 -1.56
N LEU A 48 3.37 -11.00 -2.32
CA LEU A 48 2.50 -9.84 -2.19
C LEU A 48 1.84 -9.76 -0.81
N GLU A 49 1.32 -10.87 -0.33
CA GLU A 49 0.66 -10.93 0.97
C GLU A 49 1.64 -10.72 2.12
N ASN A 50 2.84 -11.30 2.03
CA ASN A 50 3.92 -11.06 2.98
C ASN A 50 4.31 -9.58 3.00
N HIS A 51 4.43 -8.95 1.82
CA HIS A 51 4.71 -7.52 1.72
C HIS A 51 3.60 -6.65 2.34
N CYS A 52 2.33 -6.99 2.09
CA CYS A 52 1.18 -6.31 2.69
C CYS A 52 1.14 -6.50 4.21
N MET A 53 1.39 -7.71 4.70
CA MET A 53 1.42 -8.05 6.12
C MET A 53 2.56 -7.34 6.85
N TYR A 54 3.74 -7.24 6.23
CA TYR A 54 4.85 -6.44 6.75
C TYR A 54 4.45 -4.98 6.90
N THR A 55 3.82 -4.40 5.87
CA THR A 55 3.35 -3.01 5.87
C THR A 55 2.27 -2.78 6.94
N LEU A 56 1.28 -3.67 7.06
CA LEU A 56 0.23 -3.59 8.09
C LEU A 56 0.80 -3.58 9.51
N LYS A 57 1.83 -4.40 9.78
CA LYS A 57 2.49 -4.48 11.09
C LYS A 57 3.21 -3.19 11.48
N GLN A 58 3.50 -2.28 10.55
CA GLN A 58 4.08 -0.96 10.85
C GLN A 58 3.06 0.00 11.50
N GLY A 59 1.75 -0.30 11.44
CA GLY A 59 0.73 0.35 12.26
C GLY A 59 0.20 1.70 11.75
N TYR A 60 0.56 2.10 10.53
CA TYR A 60 0.11 3.37 9.92
C TYR A 60 -1.02 3.23 8.90
N SER A 61 -1.37 1.99 8.53
CA SER A 61 -2.39 1.71 7.53
C SER A 61 -3.80 2.06 8.02
N ARG A 62 -4.64 2.48 7.08
CA ARG A 62 -5.98 3.02 7.31
C ARG A 62 -7.02 2.28 6.50
N MET A 63 -8.22 2.19 7.06
CA MET A 63 -9.38 1.62 6.40
C MET A 63 -10.60 2.51 6.57
N LEU A 64 -11.49 2.47 5.58
CA LEU A 64 -12.85 2.97 5.65
C LEU A 64 -13.76 1.77 5.85
N VAL A 65 -14.65 1.85 6.84
CA VAL A 65 -15.52 0.75 7.22
C VAL A 65 -16.94 1.26 7.30
N THR A 66 -17.86 0.58 6.63
CA THR A 66 -19.30 0.88 6.68
C THR A 66 -19.87 0.61 8.06
N ASP A 67 -21.10 1.07 8.30
CA ASP A 67 -21.78 0.91 9.59
C ASP A 67 -21.98 -0.58 9.96
N ASP A 68 -22.11 -1.46 8.97
CA ASP A 68 -22.22 -2.92 9.10
C ASP A 68 -20.86 -3.64 9.15
N GLY A 69 -19.74 -2.92 9.14
CA GLY A 69 -18.41 -3.48 9.34
C GLY A 69 -17.67 -3.87 8.05
N VAL A 70 -18.24 -3.64 6.87
CA VAL A 70 -17.62 -3.96 5.58
C VAL A 70 -16.50 -2.97 5.27
N ILE A 71 -15.38 -3.46 4.73
CA ILE A 71 -14.26 -2.62 4.31
C ILE A 71 -14.62 -1.97 2.96
N ALA A 72 -14.87 -0.66 2.95
CA ALA A 72 -15.15 0.09 1.73
C ALA A 72 -13.87 0.54 1.01
N GLY A 73 -12.75 0.65 1.73
CA GLY A 73 -11.47 1.03 1.15
C GLY A 73 -10.32 1.02 2.15
N LEU A 74 -9.10 1.04 1.62
CA LEU A 74 -7.85 0.82 2.33
C LEU A 74 -6.75 1.76 1.82
N ALA A 75 -5.91 2.23 2.73
CA ALA A 75 -4.59 2.76 2.44
C ALA A 75 -3.56 1.99 3.27
N LEU A 76 -2.73 1.16 2.63
CA LEU A 76 -1.60 0.53 3.31
C LEU A 76 -0.42 1.49 3.29
N ASN A 77 -0.05 1.93 4.48
CA ASN A 77 1.00 2.91 4.70
C ASN A 77 2.18 2.25 5.38
N GLY A 78 3.38 2.56 4.90
CA GLY A 78 4.61 2.04 5.46
C GLY A 78 5.70 3.09 5.60
N ILE A 79 6.78 2.70 6.26
CA ILE A 79 8.00 3.50 6.38
C ILE A 79 9.07 2.86 5.52
N SER A 80 9.81 3.70 4.80
CA SER A 80 11.04 3.35 4.10
C SER A 80 12.20 4.09 4.74
N LYS A 81 13.27 3.37 5.05
CA LYS A 81 14.45 3.89 5.73
C LYS A 81 15.65 3.81 4.82
N ASN A 82 16.47 4.85 4.80
CA ASN A 82 17.62 4.89 3.90
C ASN A 82 18.60 3.74 4.16
N CYS A 83 18.81 3.40 5.44
CA CYS A 83 19.72 2.34 5.86
C CYS A 83 19.28 0.93 5.45
N GLU A 84 18.00 0.71 5.16
CA GLU A 84 17.46 -0.61 4.78
C GLU A 84 17.52 -0.86 3.26
N ARG A 85 17.88 0.15 2.45
CA ARG A 85 17.84 0.08 0.98
C ARG A 85 18.63 -1.11 0.43
N GLU A 86 19.88 -1.26 0.84
CA GLU A 86 20.75 -2.34 0.36
C GLU A 86 20.23 -3.73 0.77
N GLU A 87 19.71 -3.84 1.99
CA GLU A 87 19.17 -5.10 2.50
C GLU A 87 17.93 -5.52 1.71
N ILE A 88 17.03 -4.59 1.41
CA ILE A 88 15.83 -4.90 0.63
C ILE A 88 16.19 -5.35 -0.78
N VAL A 89 17.16 -4.70 -1.44
CA VAL A 89 17.67 -5.12 -2.75
C VAL A 89 18.20 -6.56 -2.68
N ARG A 90 19.03 -6.89 -1.68
CA ARG A 90 19.55 -8.25 -1.49
C ARG A 90 18.43 -9.28 -1.28
N ARG A 91 17.44 -8.96 -0.44
CA ARG A 91 16.30 -9.85 -0.18
C ARG A 91 15.48 -10.09 -1.45
N LEU A 92 15.23 -9.05 -2.25
CA LEU A 92 14.52 -9.16 -3.53
C LEU A 92 15.26 -10.06 -4.52
N SER A 93 16.58 -9.92 -4.63
CA SER A 93 17.40 -10.77 -5.51
C SER A 93 17.35 -12.25 -5.11
N ALA A 94 17.12 -12.55 -3.83
CA ALA A 94 17.08 -13.91 -3.28
C ALA A 94 15.71 -14.61 -3.36
N LEU A 95 14.65 -13.92 -3.81
CA LEU A 95 13.33 -14.55 -4.02
C LEU A 95 13.39 -15.54 -5.19
N ASP A 96 12.43 -16.46 -5.29
CA ASP A 96 12.31 -17.34 -6.47
C ASP A 96 11.30 -16.81 -7.51
N ASP A 97 10.44 -15.87 -7.11
CA ASP A 97 9.38 -15.34 -7.95
C ASP A 97 9.91 -14.25 -8.90
N GLU A 98 10.23 -14.67 -10.13
CA GLU A 98 10.75 -13.79 -11.18
C GLU A 98 9.78 -12.67 -11.57
N LYS A 99 8.45 -12.92 -11.53
CA LYS A 99 7.46 -11.88 -11.87
C LYS A 99 7.43 -10.81 -10.78
N PHE A 100 7.44 -11.23 -9.53
CA PHE A 100 7.54 -10.33 -8.39
C PHE A 100 8.83 -9.52 -8.41
N LYS A 101 9.96 -10.14 -8.76
CA LYS A 101 11.26 -9.46 -8.94
C LYS A 101 11.20 -8.37 -10.01
N ILE A 102 10.58 -8.64 -11.17
CA ILE A 102 10.44 -7.66 -12.25
C ILE A 102 9.72 -6.41 -11.75
N ILE A 103 8.58 -6.60 -11.06
CA ILE A 103 7.76 -5.50 -10.55
C ILE A 103 8.54 -4.67 -9.53
N PHE A 104 9.08 -5.33 -8.49
CA PHE A 104 9.81 -4.62 -7.44
C PHE A 104 11.11 -3.99 -7.98
N GLY A 105 11.82 -4.68 -8.86
CA GLY A 105 13.01 -4.13 -9.53
C GLY A 105 12.71 -2.81 -10.25
N LEU A 106 11.60 -2.74 -10.98
CA LEU A 106 11.15 -1.50 -11.62
C LEU A 106 10.85 -0.39 -10.60
N LEU A 107 10.09 -0.70 -9.54
CA LEU A 107 9.74 0.28 -8.49
C LEU A 107 11.00 0.85 -7.82
N TYR A 108 11.97 -0.01 -7.50
CA TYR A 108 13.25 0.42 -6.94
C TYR A 108 14.05 1.29 -7.89
N GLN A 109 14.17 0.91 -9.16
CA GLN A 109 14.89 1.70 -10.16
C GLN A 109 14.27 3.08 -10.38
N VAL A 110 12.94 3.21 -10.29
CA VAL A 110 12.27 4.51 -10.39
C VAL A 110 12.56 5.36 -9.15
N ASN A 111 12.48 4.77 -7.96
CA ASN A 111 12.77 5.48 -6.70
C ASN A 111 14.23 5.89 -6.57
N ASP A 112 15.17 5.11 -7.10
CA ASP A 112 16.61 5.40 -7.00
C ASP A 112 17.06 6.60 -7.84
N LYS A 113 16.27 7.02 -8.84
CA LYS A 113 16.58 8.18 -9.69
C LYS A 113 16.53 9.51 -8.93
N ILE A 114 15.87 9.56 -7.77
CA ILE A 114 15.73 10.77 -6.97
C ILE A 114 16.06 10.41 -5.53
N ASP A 115 17.20 10.87 -5.03
CA ASP A 115 17.53 10.70 -3.62
C ASP A 115 16.72 11.68 -2.75
N LEU A 116 15.53 11.24 -2.36
CA LEU A 116 14.63 12.00 -1.49
C LEU A 116 15.18 12.15 -0.06
N TYR A 117 16.04 11.23 0.38
CA TYR A 117 16.64 11.27 1.71
C TYR A 117 17.64 12.42 1.79
N ASP A 118 18.54 12.52 0.82
CA ASP A 118 19.48 13.63 0.72
C ASP A 118 18.75 14.96 0.48
N LYS A 119 17.84 15.00 -0.50
CA LYS A 119 17.12 16.23 -0.88
C LYS A 119 16.35 16.88 0.27
N TYR A 120 15.75 16.09 1.16
CA TYR A 120 14.94 16.59 2.27
C TYR A 120 15.61 16.41 3.65
N HIS A 121 16.88 15.99 3.67
CA HIS A 121 17.67 15.73 4.88
C HIS A 121 16.85 14.93 5.91
N THR A 122 16.39 13.76 5.48
CA THR A 122 15.59 12.82 6.27
C THR A 122 16.14 11.41 6.09
N ASP A 123 16.07 10.59 7.15
CA ASP A 123 16.46 9.17 7.08
C ASP A 123 15.27 8.24 6.84
N GLU A 124 14.05 8.79 6.93
CA GLU A 124 12.79 8.05 6.80
C GLU A 124 11.83 8.78 5.85
N LEU A 125 11.11 7.98 5.06
CA LEU A 125 10.02 8.41 4.19
C LEU A 125 8.73 7.70 4.60
N PHE A 126 7.62 8.43 4.59
CA PHE A 126 6.30 7.83 4.75
C PHE A 126 5.71 7.51 3.39
N GLU A 127 5.32 6.27 3.17
CA GLU A 127 4.86 5.76 1.88
C GLU A 127 3.40 5.29 1.97
N CYS A 128 2.54 5.79 1.09
CA CYS A 128 1.31 5.08 0.75
C CYS A 128 1.65 4.06 -0.34
N ARG A 129 1.70 2.78 0.04
CA ARG A 129 2.10 1.66 -0.84
C ARG A 129 0.93 1.12 -1.64
N ILE A 130 -0.23 0.98 -1.02
CA ILE A 130 -1.45 0.50 -1.69
C ILE A 130 -2.61 1.42 -1.33
N LEU A 131 -3.37 1.82 -2.35
CA LEU A 131 -4.64 2.53 -2.19
C LEU A 131 -5.70 1.74 -2.97
N SER A 132 -6.63 1.12 -2.24
CA SER A 132 -7.69 0.28 -2.82
C SER A 132 -9.04 0.74 -2.32
N VAL A 133 -10.02 0.81 -3.23
CA VAL A 133 -11.42 1.06 -2.90
C VAL A 133 -12.21 -0.10 -3.48
N ASP A 134 -13.10 -0.67 -2.67
CA ASP A 134 -13.97 -1.75 -3.11
C ASP A 134 -14.81 -1.29 -4.30
N GLU A 135 -15.00 -2.18 -5.28
CA GLU A 135 -15.72 -1.87 -6.52
C GLU A 135 -17.13 -1.31 -6.31
N GLU A 136 -17.85 -1.78 -5.28
CA GLU A 136 -19.20 -1.33 -4.96
C GLU A 136 -19.24 0.10 -4.38
N PHE A 137 -18.09 0.59 -3.89
CA PHE A 137 -17.96 1.88 -3.20
C PHE A 137 -17.20 2.94 -4.02
N ARG A 138 -16.85 2.63 -5.28
CA ARG A 138 -16.20 3.57 -6.19
C ARG A 138 -17.11 4.75 -6.56
N GLY A 139 -16.51 5.83 -7.07
CA GLY A 139 -17.23 7.05 -7.46
C GLY A 139 -17.66 7.96 -6.30
N GLN A 140 -17.43 7.55 -5.04
CA GLN A 140 -17.85 8.30 -3.84
C GLN A 140 -16.72 9.14 -3.22
N GLY A 141 -15.56 9.23 -3.86
CA GLY A 141 -14.42 10.01 -3.35
C GLY A 141 -13.67 9.39 -2.17
N LEU A 142 -13.89 8.10 -1.85
CA LEU A 142 -13.28 7.42 -0.70
C LEU A 142 -11.74 7.42 -0.72
N ALA A 143 -11.14 7.30 -1.90
CA ALA A 143 -9.68 7.41 -2.08
C ALA A 143 -9.13 8.75 -1.57
N ASN A 144 -9.86 9.86 -1.79
CA ASN A 144 -9.45 11.18 -1.32
C ASN A 144 -9.51 11.28 0.21
N ILE A 145 -10.51 10.66 0.82
CA ILE A 145 -10.65 10.60 2.29
C ILE A 145 -9.46 9.85 2.89
N LEU A 146 -9.11 8.68 2.33
CA LEU A 146 -7.98 7.87 2.78
C LEU A 146 -6.63 8.60 2.64
N ILE A 147 -6.41 9.27 1.52
CA ILE A 147 -5.18 10.05 1.29
C ILE A 147 -5.10 11.26 2.23
N ALA A 148 -6.20 11.99 2.43
CA ALA A 148 -6.23 13.12 3.37
C ALA A 148 -5.91 12.67 4.80
N ASP A 149 -6.51 11.57 5.26
CA ASP A 149 -6.22 10.98 6.57
C ASP A 149 -4.77 10.49 6.68
N THR A 150 -4.25 9.85 5.63
CA THR A 150 -2.87 9.39 5.55
C THR A 150 -1.86 10.54 5.66
N ILE A 151 -2.10 11.65 4.96
CA ILE A 151 -1.27 12.87 5.05
C ILE A 151 -1.31 13.43 6.47
N ASN A 152 -2.48 13.45 7.10
CA ASN A 152 -2.60 13.92 8.49
C ASN A 152 -1.78 13.04 9.43
N ILE A 153 -1.85 11.72 9.31
CA ILE A 153 -1.07 10.80 10.15
C ILE A 153 0.43 10.98 9.95
N ALA A 154 0.89 11.06 8.70
CA ALA A 154 2.30 11.29 8.41
C ALA A 154 2.81 12.58 9.07
N LYS A 155 2.03 13.68 8.98
CA LYS A 155 2.35 14.95 9.65
C LYS A 155 2.38 14.82 11.18
N HIS A 156 1.36 14.20 11.79
CA HIS A 156 1.30 14.04 13.25
C HIS A 156 2.43 13.13 13.78
N ALA A 157 2.86 12.16 12.99
CA ALA A 157 3.99 11.29 13.33
C ALA A 157 5.36 11.93 13.04
N GLY A 158 5.41 13.15 12.50
CA GLY A 158 6.65 13.92 12.33
C GLY A 158 7.42 13.63 11.03
N PHE A 159 6.81 12.93 10.07
CA PHE A 159 7.46 12.66 8.79
C PHE A 159 7.56 13.94 7.95
N LYS A 160 8.76 14.22 7.44
CA LYS A 160 9.03 15.38 6.57
C LYS A 160 8.53 15.17 5.15
N VAL A 161 8.52 13.92 4.69
CA VAL A 161 8.23 13.56 3.31
C VAL A 161 7.17 12.46 3.30
N PHE A 162 6.11 12.70 2.56
CA PHE A 162 5.10 11.72 2.20
C PHE A 162 5.21 11.44 0.70
N ILE A 163 5.33 10.17 0.33
CA ILE A 163 5.31 9.74 -1.06
C ILE A 163 4.19 8.74 -1.30
N ILE A 164 3.66 8.78 -2.51
CA ILE A 164 2.74 7.77 -3.02
C ILE A 164 3.51 7.02 -4.10
N ILE A 165 3.76 5.73 -3.87
CA ILE A 165 4.27 4.86 -4.93
C ILE A 165 3.03 4.45 -5.72
N LYS A 166 2.88 5.00 -6.92
CA LYS A 166 1.65 4.93 -7.71
C LYS A 166 1.38 3.50 -8.19
N LEU A 167 0.73 2.71 -7.35
CA LEU A 167 0.05 1.46 -7.72
C LEU A 167 -1.45 1.76 -7.66
N HIS A 168 -2.00 2.33 -8.73
CA HIS A 168 -3.43 2.63 -8.81
C HIS A 168 -4.09 1.62 -9.75
N CYS A 169 -5.06 0.85 -9.24
CA CYS A 169 -6.02 0.16 -10.07
C CYS A 169 -6.82 1.22 -10.84
N PRO A 170 -6.84 1.21 -12.19
CA PRO A 170 -7.68 2.13 -12.95
C PRO A 170 -9.15 1.94 -12.54
N ALA A 171 -9.85 3.07 -12.42
CA ALA A 171 -11.27 3.13 -12.08
C ALA A 171 -12.14 2.41 -13.12
#